data_AF-A0A5J4DYV0-F1
#
_entry.id   AF-A0A5J4DYV0-F1
#
_cell.length_a   1.000
_cell.length_b   1.000
_cell.length_c   1.000
_cell.angle_alpha   90.00
_cell.angle_beta   90.00
_cell.angle_gamma   90.00
#
_symmetry.space_group_name_H-M   'P 1'
#
loop_
_entity.id
_entity.type
_entity.pdbx_description
1 polymer ?
#
loop_
_entity_poly.entity_id
_entity_poly.type
_entity_poly.pdbx_seq_one_letter_code
_entity_poly.pdbx_strand_id
1 'polypeptide(L)'
;MAAGIYAFIRYPLPLLPHHPHISLMSTPPEPATSHTNPSPLKALHNRPPLLLGLLGAASGALGAVMPEPIGEILRPLGDLLFLKGTIVHPALLFAPIIAYGVWAFGGLESGRRMMATAIAFVAAVAGWSVAVAIAVNLHSLKIAAAWLPSDALIPGFAAGAAGAALVFLGGAMAVPALRPVRVWAPGVLIGAIAGLLLLPAGLSSNYGLLGPLSLLMIWQASVATWFGRGLIAR
;
A
#
# COMPACT_ATOMS: atom_id res chain seq x y z
N MET A 1 -41.51 -5.43 -39.81
CA MET A 1 -42.60 -5.57 -38.82
C MET A 1 -42.24 -4.70 -37.62
N ALA A 2 -43.11 -3.75 -37.31
CA ALA A 2 -42.89 -2.68 -36.33
C ALA A 2 -43.66 -2.96 -35.04
N ALA A 3 -43.01 -2.71 -33.90
CA ALA A 3 -43.60 -2.42 -32.58
C ALA A 3 -42.41 -1.99 -31.69
N GLY A 4 -42.31 -0.81 -31.08
CA GLY A 4 -43.35 0.10 -30.61
C GLY A 4 -43.48 -0.05 -29.09
N ILE A 5 -42.55 0.53 -28.31
CA ILE A 5 -42.73 0.70 -26.86
C ILE A 5 -42.41 2.15 -26.51
N TYR A 6 -43.50 2.89 -26.26
CA TYR A 6 -43.56 4.23 -25.70
C TYR A 6 -43.08 4.23 -24.25
N ALA A 7 -42.01 4.98 -23.95
CA ALA A 7 -41.68 5.36 -22.59
C ALA A 7 -42.23 6.78 -22.33
N PHE A 8 -43.31 6.86 -21.56
CA PHE A 8 -43.91 8.09 -21.06
C PHE A 8 -42.93 8.81 -20.12
N ILE A 9 -42.37 9.93 -20.57
CA ILE A 9 -41.60 10.84 -19.72
C ILE A 9 -42.60 11.67 -18.90
N ARG A 10 -42.80 11.32 -17.64
CA ARG A 10 -43.44 12.22 -16.66
C ARG A 10 -42.40 13.23 -16.18
N TYR A 11 -42.43 14.43 -16.74
CA TYR A 11 -41.76 15.59 -16.14
C TYR A 11 -42.58 16.06 -14.92
N PRO A 12 -42.02 16.05 -13.70
CA PRO A 12 -42.64 16.76 -12.59
C PRO A 12 -42.56 18.27 -12.84
N LEU A 13 -43.68 18.96 -12.67
CA LEU A 13 -43.80 20.41 -12.73
C LEU A 13 -42.81 21.10 -11.77
N PRO A 14 -42.22 22.24 -12.16
CA PRO A 14 -41.44 23.07 -11.25
C PRO A 14 -42.38 23.71 -10.21
N LEU A 15 -42.24 23.29 -8.96
CA LEU A 15 -42.84 23.99 -7.82
C LEU A 15 -42.21 25.37 -7.70
N LEU A 16 -43.07 26.40 -7.66
CA LEU A 16 -42.72 27.80 -7.45
C LEU A 16 -41.85 27.98 -6.18
N PRO A 17 -40.87 28.90 -6.20
CA PRO A 17 -40.07 29.20 -5.03
C PRO A 17 -40.93 29.88 -3.96
N HIS A 18 -41.10 29.23 -2.81
CA HIS A 18 -41.57 29.90 -1.61
C HIS A 18 -40.48 30.88 -1.14
N HIS A 19 -40.82 32.16 -1.11
CA HIS A 19 -39.99 33.20 -0.52
C HIS A 19 -39.80 32.89 0.98
N PRO A 20 -38.56 32.70 1.45
CA PRO A 20 -38.31 32.55 2.87
C PRO A 20 -38.57 33.88 3.57
N HIS A 21 -39.40 33.84 4.61
CA HIS A 21 -39.43 34.87 5.63
C HIS A 21 -38.02 35.01 6.21
N ILE A 22 -37.41 36.17 6.00
CA ILE A 22 -36.17 36.57 6.67
C ILE A 22 -36.54 36.86 8.13
N SER A 23 -36.58 35.81 8.95
CA SER A 23 -36.52 35.95 10.40
C SER A 23 -35.10 36.37 10.75
N LEU A 24 -34.91 37.65 11.07
CA LEU A 24 -33.71 38.19 11.73
C LEU A 24 -33.65 37.62 13.15
N MET A 25 -33.39 36.33 13.25
CA MET A 25 -33.11 35.66 14.50
C MET A 25 -31.64 35.95 14.80
N SER A 26 -31.40 36.84 15.77
CA SER A 26 -30.08 37.11 16.31
C SER A 26 -29.47 35.80 16.77
N THR A 27 -28.51 35.30 15.99
CA THR A 27 -27.75 34.11 16.36
C THR A 27 -27.07 34.39 17.69
N PRO A 28 -27.30 33.58 18.73
CA PRO A 28 -26.56 33.72 19.98
C PRO A 28 -25.05 33.65 19.68
N PRO A 29 -24.22 34.40 20.41
CA PRO A 29 -22.78 34.42 20.18
C PRO A 29 -22.25 32.99 20.19
N GLU A 30 -21.66 32.60 19.05
CA GLU A 30 -21.09 31.27 18.86
C GLU A 30 -20.12 31.01 20.01
N PRO A 31 -20.38 29.99 20.86
CA PRO A 31 -19.50 29.72 21.98
C PRO A 31 -18.12 29.43 21.41
N ALA A 32 -17.14 30.26 21.79
CA ALA A 32 -15.77 30.21 21.27
C ALA A 32 -15.29 28.75 21.29
N THR A 33 -15.35 28.10 20.13
CA THR A 33 -14.95 26.70 20.01
C THR A 33 -13.47 26.70 20.27
N SER A 34 -13.07 26.16 21.42
CA SER A 34 -11.66 26.00 21.74
C SER A 34 -11.08 25.10 20.65
N HIS A 35 -10.34 25.71 19.74
CA HIS A 35 -9.54 25.01 18.73
C HIS A 35 -8.44 24.26 19.47
N THR A 36 -8.82 23.12 20.06
CA THR A 36 -7.88 22.17 20.61
C THR A 36 -7.16 21.55 19.42
N ASN A 37 -5.97 22.08 19.13
CA ASN A 37 -5.10 21.54 18.10
C ASN A 37 -4.94 20.04 18.37
N PRO A 38 -5.34 19.16 17.42
CA PRO A 38 -5.21 17.74 17.62
C PRO A 38 -3.73 17.39 17.85
N SER A 39 -3.47 16.46 18.76
CA SER A 39 -2.09 15.98 18.96
C SER A 39 -1.49 15.51 17.63
N PRO A 40 -0.18 15.69 17.40
CA PRO A 40 0.46 15.31 16.13
C PRO A 40 0.17 13.86 15.72
N LEU A 41 0.10 12.95 16.69
CA LEU A 41 -0.25 11.53 16.46
C LEU A 41 -1.68 11.36 15.95
N LYS A 42 -2.65 12.11 16.48
CA LYS A 42 -4.03 12.08 16.00
C LYS A 42 -4.13 12.67 14.59
N ALA A 43 -3.39 13.74 14.32
CA ALA A 43 -3.31 14.31 12.97
C ALA A 43 -2.72 13.32 11.95
N LEU A 44 -1.71 12.54 12.34
CA LEU A 44 -1.12 11.49 11.50
C LEU A 44 -2.05 10.29 11.29
N HIS A 45 -2.76 9.85 12.33
CA HIS A 45 -3.74 8.77 12.24
C HIS A 45 -4.89 9.10 11.27
N ASN A 46 -5.28 10.38 11.20
CA ASN A 46 -6.26 10.88 10.24
C ASN A 46 -5.74 10.96 8.80
N ARG A 47 -4.48 10.58 8.55
CA ARG A 47 -3.86 10.53 7.21
C ARG A 47 -3.30 9.12 6.94
N PRO A 48 -4.15 8.11 6.69
CA PRO A 48 -3.72 6.72 6.50
C PRO A 48 -2.62 6.51 5.45
N PRO A 49 -2.65 7.17 4.27
CA PRO A 49 -1.58 7.04 3.29
C PRO A 49 -0.22 7.46 3.86
N LEU A 50 -0.18 8.56 4.62
CA LEU A 50 1.06 9.09 5.18
C LEU A 50 1.55 8.20 6.32
N LEU A 51 0.68 7.80 7.24
CA LEU A 51 1.03 6.91 8.34
C LEU A 51 1.58 5.57 7.84
N LEU A 52 0.85 4.91 6.94
CA LEU A 52 1.28 3.62 6.38
C LEU A 52 2.54 3.79 5.54
N GLY A 53 2.68 4.88 4.78
CA GLY A 53 3.90 5.20 4.04
C GLY A 53 5.13 5.34 4.94
N LEU A 54 5.02 6.07 6.05
CA LEU A 54 6.11 6.22 7.03
C LEU A 54 6.47 4.89 7.71
N LEU A 55 5.46 4.11 8.09
CA LEU A 55 5.68 2.77 8.64
C LEU A 55 6.33 1.85 7.61
N GLY A 56 5.91 1.90 6.34
CA GLY A 56 6.51 1.15 5.24
C GLY A 56 7.97 1.54 5.01
N ALA A 57 8.29 2.84 5.03
CA ALA A 57 9.67 3.31 4.96
C ALA A 57 10.51 2.82 6.14
N ALA A 58 9.97 2.88 7.36
CA ALA A 58 10.63 2.39 8.57
C ALA A 58 10.85 0.88 8.52
N SER A 59 9.89 0.11 8.02
CA SER A 59 10.01 -1.33 7.79
C SER A 59 11.11 -1.66 6.79
N GLY A 60 11.20 -0.89 5.71
CA GLY A 60 12.26 -1.08 4.72
C GLY A 60 13.63 -0.73 5.27
N ALA A 61 13.72 0.32 6.09
CA ALA A 61 14.95 0.72 6.77
C ALA A 61 15.38 -0.32 7.82
N LEU A 62 14.43 -0.85 8.59
CA LEU A 62 14.69 -1.89 9.58
C LEU A 62 15.11 -3.20 8.92
N GLY A 63 14.38 -3.67 7.91
CA GLY A 63 14.72 -4.89 7.16
C GLY A 63 16.07 -4.78 6.47
N ALA A 64 16.51 -3.56 6.18
CA ALA A 64 17.80 -3.25 5.60
C ALA A 64 18.97 -3.30 6.59
N VAL A 65 18.77 -2.88 7.84
CA VAL A 65 19.82 -2.86 8.88
C VAL A 65 19.76 -4.03 9.85
N MET A 66 18.80 -4.94 9.66
CA MET A 66 18.54 -6.02 10.60
C MET A 66 19.71 -7.02 10.62
N PRO A 67 20.32 -7.29 11.79
CA PRO A 67 21.40 -8.26 11.90
C PRO A 67 20.95 -9.68 11.56
N GLU A 68 21.83 -10.49 10.97
CA GLU A 68 21.60 -11.92 10.69
C GLU A 68 21.16 -12.76 11.92
N PRO A 69 21.50 -12.46 13.18
CA PRO A 69 20.94 -13.17 14.33
C PRO A 69 19.41 -13.04 14.46
N ILE A 70 18.82 -11.91 14.06
CA ILE A 70 17.36 -11.76 14.02
C ILE A 70 16.78 -12.54 12.82
N GLY A 71 17.62 -12.70 11.77
CA GLY A 71 17.60 -13.80 10.80
C GLY A 71 16.98 -15.08 11.33
N GLU A 72 17.70 -15.64 12.28
CA GLU A 72 17.48 -16.96 12.85
C GLU A 72 16.25 -17.02 13.76
N ILE A 73 15.94 -15.94 14.48
CA ILE A 73 14.75 -15.87 15.35
C ILE A 73 13.46 -15.93 14.51
N LEU A 74 13.45 -15.28 13.34
CA LEU A 74 12.28 -15.26 12.45
C LEU A 74 12.22 -16.48 11.53
N ARG A 75 13.29 -17.28 11.44
CA ARG A 75 13.39 -18.45 10.58
C ARG A 75 12.29 -19.50 10.81
N PRO A 76 11.90 -19.86 12.06
CA PRO A 76 10.80 -20.81 12.28
C PRO A 76 9.46 -20.32 11.72
N LEU A 77 9.22 -19.00 11.78
CA LEU A 77 8.02 -18.39 11.20
C LEU A 77 8.09 -18.40 9.68
N GLY A 78 9.28 -18.21 9.11
CA GLY A 78 9.55 -18.42 7.70
C GLY A 78 9.27 -19.86 7.25
N ASP A 79 9.79 -20.85 7.96
CA ASP A 79 9.61 -22.26 7.65
C ASP A 79 8.13 -22.69 7.71
N LEU A 80 7.38 -22.19 8.69
CA LEU A 80 5.93 -22.39 8.82
C LEU A 80 5.14 -21.82 7.63
N LEU A 81 5.68 -20.77 7.00
CA LEU A 81 5.11 -20.10 5.83
C LEU A 81 5.79 -20.54 4.52
N PHE A 82 6.62 -21.59 4.54
CA PHE A 82 7.37 -22.13 3.40
C PHE A 82 8.30 -21.10 2.73
N LEU A 83 8.86 -20.17 3.51
CA LEU A 83 9.76 -19.11 3.07
C LEU A 83 11.21 -19.48 3.32
N LYS A 84 12.07 -19.43 2.28
CA LYS A 84 13.52 -19.65 2.45
C LYS A 84 14.15 -18.51 3.28
N GLY A 85 15.02 -18.87 4.23
CA GLY A 85 15.43 -18.04 5.38
C GLY A 85 15.95 -16.61 5.14
N THR A 86 16.47 -16.25 3.96
CA THR A 86 16.91 -14.87 3.65
C THR A 86 15.78 -13.93 3.22
N ILE A 87 14.58 -14.48 2.99
CA ILE A 87 13.42 -13.78 2.42
C ILE A 87 12.45 -13.29 3.52
N VAL A 88 12.69 -13.75 4.75
CA VAL A 88 11.70 -13.77 5.83
C VAL A 88 11.57 -12.40 6.51
N HIS A 89 12.67 -11.64 6.61
CA HIS A 89 12.74 -10.41 7.41
C HIS A 89 11.93 -9.25 6.83
N PRO A 90 12.08 -8.89 5.54
CA PRO A 90 11.37 -7.72 5.02
C PRO A 90 9.87 -7.98 4.90
N ALA A 91 9.50 -9.22 4.59
CA ALA A 91 8.10 -9.65 4.49
C ALA A 91 7.40 -9.59 5.86
N LEU A 92 8.03 -10.12 6.91
CA LEU A 92 7.45 -10.13 8.26
C LEU A 92 7.45 -8.76 8.95
N LEU A 93 8.35 -7.85 8.58
CA LEU A 93 8.31 -6.47 9.06
C LEU A 93 7.23 -5.64 8.33
N PHE A 94 6.92 -5.97 7.07
CA PHE A 94 5.96 -5.21 6.28
C PHE A 94 4.52 -5.68 6.45
N ALA A 95 4.29 -6.98 6.57
CA ALA A 95 2.96 -7.55 6.69
C ALA A 95 2.12 -7.00 7.87
N PRO A 96 2.69 -6.75 9.07
CA PRO A 96 1.97 -6.10 10.17
C PRO A 96 1.45 -4.71 9.81
N ILE A 97 2.15 -3.96 8.96
CA ILE A 97 1.75 -2.61 8.55
C ILE A 97 0.52 -2.65 7.65
N ILE A 98 0.52 -3.56 6.68
CA ILE A 98 -0.63 -3.78 5.80
C ILE A 98 -1.84 -4.31 6.61
N ALA A 99 -1.60 -5.26 7.51
CA ALA A 99 -2.61 -5.81 8.41
C ALA A 99 -3.21 -4.74 9.32
N TYR A 100 -2.36 -3.91 9.93
CA TYR A 100 -2.77 -2.75 10.73
C TYR A 100 -3.59 -1.77 9.90
N GLY A 101 -3.17 -1.49 8.67
CA GLY A 101 -3.92 -0.64 7.74
C GLY A 101 -5.34 -1.14 7.53
N VAL A 102 -5.51 -2.43 7.20
CA VAL A 102 -6.85 -3.05 7.05
C VAL A 102 -7.65 -2.98 8.35
N TRP A 103 -7.03 -3.30 9.49
CA TRP A 103 -7.70 -3.31 10.78
C TRP A 103 -8.20 -1.91 11.19
N ALA A 104 -7.34 -0.90 11.05
CA ALA A 104 -7.60 0.46 11.50
C ALA A 104 -8.48 1.25 10.52
N PHE A 105 -8.27 1.07 9.20
CA PHE A 105 -8.85 1.96 8.18
C PHE A 105 -9.74 1.24 7.15
N GLY A 106 -9.83 -0.09 7.17
CA GLY A 106 -10.70 -0.84 6.24
C GLY A 106 -12.19 -0.57 6.44
N GLY A 107 -12.57 -0.05 7.62
CA GLY A 107 -13.95 0.25 8.02
C GLY A 107 -14.90 -0.93 7.78
N LEU A 108 -14.43 -2.11 8.19
CA LEU A 108 -15.14 -3.39 8.16
C LEU A 108 -15.83 -3.64 9.51
N GLU A 109 -16.92 -4.40 9.50
CA GLU A 109 -17.57 -4.97 10.69
C GLU A 109 -16.62 -5.89 11.46
N SER A 110 -16.77 -5.97 12.79
CA SER A 110 -15.82 -6.66 13.68
C SER A 110 -15.52 -8.11 13.27
N GLY A 111 -16.53 -8.89 12.85
CA GLY A 111 -16.34 -10.28 12.42
C GLY A 111 -15.55 -10.42 11.11
N ARG A 112 -15.81 -9.54 10.12
CA ARG A 112 -15.07 -9.52 8.84
C ARG A 112 -13.68 -8.90 8.98
N ARG A 113 -13.50 -8.00 9.94
CA ARG A 113 -12.25 -7.27 10.16
C ARG A 113 -11.09 -8.20 10.50
N MET A 114 -11.28 -9.14 11.44
CA MET A 114 -10.23 -10.09 11.83
C MET A 114 -9.77 -10.96 10.67
N MET A 115 -10.72 -11.52 9.91
CA MET A 115 -10.42 -12.33 8.73
C MET A 115 -9.72 -11.49 7.65
N ALA A 116 -10.20 -10.28 7.37
CA ALA A 116 -9.60 -9.40 6.38
C ALA A 116 -8.16 -8.98 6.75
N THR A 117 -7.92 -8.69 8.03
CA THR A 117 -6.59 -8.41 8.56
C THR A 117 -5.65 -9.60 8.41
N ALA A 118 -6.12 -10.82 8.69
CA ALA A 118 -5.34 -12.04 8.52
C ALA A 118 -5.01 -12.31 7.03
N ILE A 119 -5.98 -12.15 6.12
CA ILE A 119 -5.77 -12.30 4.68
C ILE A 119 -4.74 -11.27 4.19
N ALA A 120 -4.87 -10.02 4.62
CA ALA A 120 -3.96 -8.96 4.20
C ALA A 120 -2.53 -9.18 4.73
N PHE A 121 -2.39 -9.71 5.96
CA PHE A 121 -1.10 -10.14 6.51
C PHE A 121 -0.47 -11.24 5.64
N VAL A 122 -1.19 -12.33 5.40
CA VAL A 122 -0.69 -13.47 4.61
C VAL A 122 -0.35 -13.05 3.18
N ALA A 123 -1.20 -12.23 2.54
CA ALA A 123 -0.94 -11.71 1.21
C ALA A 123 0.30 -10.82 1.15
N ALA A 124 0.54 -10.00 2.17
CA ALA A 124 1.73 -9.17 2.25
C ALA A 124 3.01 -9.99 2.47
N VAL A 125 2.94 -11.03 3.29
CA VAL A 125 4.05 -11.97 3.46
C VAL A 125 4.34 -12.67 2.12
N ALA A 126 3.33 -13.33 1.54
CA ALA A 126 3.47 -14.07 0.29
C ALA A 126 3.94 -13.18 -0.86
N GLY A 127 3.38 -11.98 -0.98
CA GLY A 127 3.76 -11.01 -2.02
C GLY A 127 5.23 -10.63 -1.94
N TRP A 128 5.72 -10.24 -0.76
CA TRP A 128 7.14 -9.90 -0.61
C TRP A 128 8.06 -11.10 -0.75
N SER A 129 7.62 -12.28 -0.34
CA SER A 129 8.41 -13.48 -0.56
C SER A 129 8.56 -13.84 -2.04
N VAL A 130 7.48 -13.71 -2.82
CA VAL A 130 7.52 -13.88 -4.28
C VAL A 130 8.43 -12.83 -4.91
N ALA A 131 8.35 -11.57 -4.48
CA ALA A 131 9.22 -10.51 -4.98
C ALA A 131 10.70 -10.84 -4.77
N VAL A 132 11.12 -11.23 -3.56
CA VAL A 132 12.51 -11.58 -3.29
C VAL A 132 12.93 -12.84 -4.07
N ALA A 133 12.08 -13.86 -4.16
CA ALA A 133 12.37 -15.05 -4.95
C ALA A 133 12.58 -14.72 -6.44
N ILE A 134 11.75 -13.84 -7.01
CA ILE A 134 11.92 -13.34 -8.37
C ILE A 134 13.24 -12.57 -8.50
N ALA A 135 13.54 -11.68 -7.55
CA ALA A 135 14.78 -10.89 -7.56
C ALA A 135 16.03 -11.79 -7.54
N VAL A 136 16.05 -12.80 -6.67
CA VAL A 136 17.16 -13.77 -6.55
C VAL A 136 17.30 -14.58 -7.85
N ASN A 137 16.22 -15.15 -8.37
CA ASN A 137 16.28 -15.95 -9.60
C ASN A 137 16.74 -15.13 -10.80
N LEU A 138 16.23 -13.90 -10.95
CA LEU A 138 16.63 -13.02 -12.04
C LEU A 138 18.09 -12.53 -11.87
N HIS A 139 18.57 -12.37 -10.64
CA HIS A 139 19.98 -12.08 -10.38
C HIS A 139 20.90 -13.26 -10.74
N SER A 140 20.54 -14.48 -10.34
CA SER A 140 21.28 -15.69 -10.71
C SER A 140 21.31 -15.93 -12.22
N LEU A 141 20.20 -15.71 -12.92
CA LEU A 141 20.13 -15.78 -14.38
C LEU A 141 21.03 -14.75 -15.06
N LYS A 142 21.11 -13.53 -14.52
CA LYS A 142 22.01 -12.49 -15.03
C LYS A 142 23.49 -12.89 -14.89
N ILE A 143 23.88 -13.43 -13.74
CA ILE A 143 25.25 -13.92 -13.51
C ILE A 143 25.57 -15.06 -14.48
N ALA A 144 24.64 -15.99 -14.67
CA ALA A 144 24.82 -17.13 -15.58
C ALA A 144 24.90 -16.72 -17.05
N ALA A 145 24.23 -15.62 -17.43
CA ALA A 145 24.10 -15.24 -18.83
C ALA A 145 25.25 -14.40 -19.39
N ALA A 146 26.12 -13.78 -18.55
CA ALA A 146 27.36 -13.01 -18.85
C ALA A 146 27.36 -11.95 -19.98
N TRP A 147 26.35 -11.93 -20.85
CA TRP A 147 26.23 -11.20 -22.12
C TRP A 147 24.99 -10.31 -22.15
N LEU A 148 24.10 -10.39 -21.13
CA LEU A 148 22.99 -9.45 -21.07
C LEU A 148 23.52 -8.04 -20.76
N PRO A 149 23.06 -7.01 -21.50
CA PRO A 149 23.38 -5.62 -21.21
C PRO A 149 23.15 -5.29 -19.74
N SER A 150 23.89 -4.31 -19.23
CA SER A 150 23.99 -3.87 -17.83
C SER A 150 22.68 -3.44 -17.14
N ASP A 151 21.52 -3.65 -17.75
CA ASP A 151 20.21 -3.21 -17.27
C ASP A 151 19.74 -4.08 -16.08
N ALA A 152 20.41 -3.91 -14.93
CA ALA A 152 20.02 -4.43 -13.61
C ALA A 152 18.62 -3.97 -13.15
N LEU A 153 17.99 -3.09 -13.93
CA LEU A 153 16.72 -2.40 -13.72
C LEU A 153 15.52 -3.34 -13.81
N ILE A 154 15.53 -4.27 -14.77
CA ILE A 154 14.37 -5.12 -15.08
C ILE A 154 14.08 -6.14 -13.96
N PRO A 155 15.08 -6.82 -13.37
CA PRO A 155 14.86 -7.76 -12.27
C PRO A 155 14.21 -7.18 -11.03
N GLY A 156 14.74 -6.04 -10.54
CA GLY A 156 14.22 -5.38 -9.34
C GLY A 156 12.81 -4.81 -9.56
N PHE A 157 12.55 -4.28 -10.76
CA PHE A 157 11.23 -3.83 -11.17
C PHE A 157 10.22 -4.99 -11.17
N ALA A 158 10.53 -6.09 -11.85
CA ALA A 158 9.62 -7.22 -11.98
C ALA A 158 9.31 -7.86 -10.63
N ALA A 159 10.32 -8.00 -9.78
CA ALA A 159 10.18 -8.44 -8.40
C ALA A 159 9.25 -7.56 -7.58
N GLY A 160 9.53 -6.26 -7.50
CA GLY A 160 8.73 -5.31 -6.71
C GLY A 160 7.29 -5.19 -7.21
N ALA A 161 7.08 -5.18 -8.53
CA ALA A 161 5.77 -5.13 -9.13
C ALA A 161 4.94 -6.38 -8.82
N ALA A 162 5.54 -7.58 -8.91
CA ALA A 162 4.88 -8.83 -8.56
C ALA A 162 4.45 -8.87 -7.08
N GLY A 163 5.34 -8.45 -6.18
CA GLY A 163 5.03 -8.40 -4.75
C GLY A 163 3.93 -7.40 -4.41
N ALA A 164 4.01 -6.20 -4.97
CA ALA A 164 2.99 -5.17 -4.81
C ALA A 164 1.63 -5.66 -5.36
N ALA A 165 1.60 -6.27 -6.55
CA ALA A 165 0.38 -6.81 -7.14
C ALA A 165 -0.29 -7.85 -6.23
N LEU A 166 0.49 -8.75 -5.63
CA LEU A 166 -0.03 -9.75 -4.70
C LEU A 166 -0.58 -9.13 -3.40
N VAL A 167 0.12 -8.14 -2.83
CA VAL A 167 -0.36 -7.41 -1.65
C VAL A 167 -1.72 -6.76 -1.94
N PHE A 168 -1.84 -6.07 -3.07
CA PHE A 168 -3.07 -5.40 -3.46
C PHE A 168 -4.19 -6.39 -3.83
N LEU A 169 -3.87 -7.51 -4.49
CA LEU A 169 -4.85 -8.53 -4.83
C LEU A 169 -5.44 -9.16 -3.57
N GLY A 170 -4.60 -9.56 -2.60
CA GLY A 170 -5.06 -10.08 -1.32
C GLY A 170 -5.86 -9.05 -0.53
N GLY A 171 -5.42 -7.79 -0.54
CA GLY A 171 -6.18 -6.67 0.03
C GLY A 171 -7.57 -6.49 -0.63
N ALA A 172 -7.66 -6.55 -1.96
CA ALA A 172 -8.88 -6.39 -2.73
C ALA A 172 -9.89 -7.55 -2.55
N MET A 173 -9.40 -8.75 -2.27
CA MET A 173 -10.23 -9.89 -1.87
C MET A 173 -10.92 -9.63 -0.53
N ALA A 174 -10.21 -9.01 0.42
CA ALA A 174 -10.67 -8.78 1.78
C ALA A 174 -11.41 -7.45 2.00
N VAL A 175 -11.03 -6.40 1.26
CA VAL A 175 -11.51 -5.02 1.43
C VAL A 175 -12.02 -4.49 0.08
N PRO A 176 -13.34 -4.30 -0.09
CA PRO A 176 -13.92 -3.87 -1.37
C PRO A 176 -13.37 -2.54 -1.90
N ALA A 177 -13.00 -1.61 -1.02
CA ALA A 177 -12.44 -0.31 -1.39
C ALA A 177 -11.09 -0.42 -2.15
N LEU A 178 -10.39 -1.54 -2.04
CA LEU A 178 -9.11 -1.78 -2.72
C LEU A 178 -9.26 -2.37 -4.13
N ARG A 179 -10.46 -2.79 -4.54
CA ARG A 179 -10.71 -3.39 -5.86
C ARG A 179 -10.45 -2.49 -7.08
N PRO A 180 -10.75 -1.16 -7.03
CA PRO A 180 -10.57 -0.33 -8.21
C PRO A 180 -9.09 -0.25 -8.65
N VAL A 181 -8.82 -0.53 -9.93
CA VAL A 181 -7.45 -0.50 -10.50
C VAL A 181 -6.73 0.82 -10.28
N ARG A 182 -7.48 1.93 -10.32
CA ARG A 182 -6.99 3.30 -10.05
C ARG A 182 -6.33 3.47 -8.68
N VAL A 183 -6.61 2.57 -7.73
CA VAL A 183 -6.08 2.62 -6.36
C VAL A 183 -4.67 2.04 -6.29
N TRP A 184 -4.39 0.96 -7.03
CA TRP A 184 -3.14 0.22 -6.86
C TRP A 184 -2.16 0.40 -8.01
N ALA A 185 -2.63 0.61 -9.24
CA ALA A 185 -1.77 0.76 -10.41
C ALA A 185 -0.76 1.93 -10.29
N PRO A 186 -1.14 3.13 -9.78
CA PRO A 186 -0.19 4.21 -9.60
C PRO A 186 0.90 3.90 -8.56
N GLY A 187 0.58 3.11 -7.52
CA GLY A 187 1.55 2.73 -6.50
C GLY A 187 2.58 1.74 -7.00
N VAL A 188 2.13 0.76 -7.78
CA VAL A 188 3.02 -0.16 -8.50
C VAL A 188 3.91 0.65 -9.46
N LEU A 189 3.34 1.58 -10.23
CA LEU A 189 4.06 2.39 -11.21
C LEU A 189 5.07 3.35 -10.57
N ILE A 190 4.71 4.03 -9.48
CA ILE A 190 5.62 4.96 -8.78
C ILE A 190 6.75 4.20 -8.10
N GLY A 191 6.45 3.09 -7.42
CA GLY A 191 7.49 2.23 -6.84
C GLY A 191 8.45 1.71 -7.90
N ALA A 192 7.90 1.31 -9.05
CA ALA A 192 8.66 0.93 -10.23
C ALA A 192 9.55 2.05 -10.78
N ILE A 193 8.99 3.24 -11.04
CA ILE A 193 9.74 4.38 -11.58
C ILE A 193 10.83 4.83 -10.61
N ALA A 194 10.51 4.94 -9.31
CA ALA A 194 11.47 5.32 -8.30
C ALA A 194 12.58 4.26 -8.17
N GLY A 195 12.23 2.97 -8.23
CA GLY A 195 13.21 1.89 -8.31
C GLY A 195 14.12 2.00 -9.53
N LEU A 196 13.55 2.30 -10.71
CA LEU A 196 14.30 2.50 -11.95
C LEU A 196 15.25 3.71 -11.90
N LEU A 197 14.82 4.82 -11.28
CA LEU A 197 15.60 6.05 -11.20
C LEU A 197 16.74 5.96 -10.18
N LEU A 198 16.59 5.16 -9.13
CA LEU A 198 17.53 5.10 -8.01
C LEU A 198 18.46 3.89 -8.04
N LEU A 199 18.15 2.86 -8.83
CA LEU A 199 19.05 1.73 -9.10
C LEU A 199 20.40 2.17 -9.73
N PRO A 200 20.45 3.04 -10.76
CA PRO A 200 21.70 3.46 -11.39
C PRO A 200 22.61 4.22 -10.41
N ALA A 201 22.01 4.98 -9.48
CA ALA A 201 22.73 5.66 -8.42
C ALA A 201 23.27 4.64 -7.38
N GLY A 202 22.46 3.68 -6.96
CA GLY A 202 22.83 2.64 -5.99
C GLY A 202 23.80 1.56 -6.51
N LEU A 203 24.00 1.46 -7.82
CA LEU A 203 24.99 0.56 -8.47
C LEU A 203 26.34 1.23 -8.72
N SER A 204 26.43 2.56 -8.62
CA SER A 204 27.74 3.21 -8.63
C SER A 204 28.45 2.85 -7.32
N SER A 205 29.67 2.33 -7.44
CA SER A 205 30.56 1.88 -6.35
C SER A 205 30.84 2.93 -5.25
N ASN A 206 30.24 4.12 -5.35
CA ASN A 206 30.38 5.24 -4.43
C ASN A 206 29.24 5.35 -3.41
N TYR A 207 28.14 4.62 -3.58
CA TYR A 207 27.13 4.48 -2.53
C TYR A 207 27.39 3.17 -1.81
N GLY A 208 28.00 3.26 -0.62
CA GLY A 208 28.23 2.12 0.29
C GLY A 208 26.92 1.47 0.77
N LEU A 209 26.87 1.03 2.02
CA LEU A 209 25.76 0.32 2.69
C LEU A 209 24.31 0.63 2.25
N LEU A 210 23.99 1.83 1.76
CA LEU A 210 22.65 2.28 1.33
C LEU A 210 22.14 1.75 -0.03
N GLY A 211 22.97 1.11 -0.87
CA GLY A 211 22.62 0.73 -2.25
C GLY A 211 21.31 -0.08 -2.39
N PRO A 212 21.28 -1.38 -2.04
CA PRO A 212 20.06 -2.21 -2.11
C PRO A 212 18.97 -1.79 -1.10
N LEU A 213 19.37 -1.14 -0.01
CA LEU A 213 18.49 -0.76 1.11
C LEU A 213 17.50 0.34 0.72
N SER A 214 17.95 1.31 -0.09
CA SER A 214 17.15 2.43 -0.56
C SER A 214 15.92 1.97 -1.37
N LEU A 215 16.08 0.92 -2.18
CA LEU A 215 15.00 0.36 -3.01
C LEU A 215 13.90 -0.27 -2.16
N LEU A 216 14.27 -0.97 -1.10
CA LEU A 216 13.34 -1.67 -0.23
C LEU A 216 12.48 -0.67 0.56
N MET A 217 13.10 0.40 1.08
CA MET A 217 12.39 1.53 1.70
C MET A 217 11.38 2.17 0.77
N ILE A 218 11.78 2.48 -0.46
CA ILE A 218 10.94 3.16 -1.44
C ILE A 218 9.76 2.30 -1.85
N TRP A 219 10.01 1.01 -2.11
CA TRP A 219 8.97 0.07 -2.48
C TRP A 219 7.94 -0.11 -1.38
N GLN A 220 8.39 -0.37 -0.14
CA GLN A 220 7.48 -0.57 0.98
C GLN A 220 6.71 0.71 1.32
N ALA A 221 7.36 1.87 1.32
CA ALA A 221 6.69 3.16 1.51
C ALA A 221 5.63 3.41 0.42
N SER A 222 5.97 3.16 -0.85
CA SER A 222 5.05 3.37 -1.98
C SER A 222 3.85 2.44 -1.88
N VAL A 223 4.07 1.14 -1.68
CA VAL A 223 2.99 0.15 -1.56
C VAL A 223 2.08 0.51 -0.38
N ALA A 224 2.65 0.78 0.80
CA ALA A 224 1.86 1.11 1.98
C ALA A 224 1.09 2.43 1.85
N THR A 225 1.67 3.46 1.21
CA THR A 225 1.00 4.74 0.94
C THR A 225 -0.22 4.54 0.05
N TRP A 226 -0.06 3.82 -1.06
CA TRP A 226 -1.15 3.58 -2.00
C TRP A 226 -2.20 2.63 -1.45
N PHE A 227 -1.78 1.65 -0.65
CA PHE A 227 -2.70 0.79 0.09
C PHE A 227 -3.55 1.63 1.06
N GLY A 228 -2.93 2.51 1.85
CA GLY A 228 -3.64 3.46 2.73
C GLY A 228 -4.61 4.37 1.99
N ARG A 229 -4.22 4.86 0.80
CA ARG A 229 -5.10 5.66 -0.07
C ARG A 229 -6.31 4.86 -0.53
N GLY A 230 -6.11 3.59 -0.86
CA GLY A 230 -7.17 2.69 -1.24
C GLY A 230 -8.19 2.40 -0.15
N LEU A 231 -7.73 2.24 1.09
CA LEU A 231 -8.61 1.98 2.23
C LEU A 231 -9.61 3.11 2.50
N ILE A 232 -9.23 4.35 2.16
CA ILE A 232 -10.08 5.54 2.32
C ILE A 232 -10.78 5.99 1.03
N ALA A 233 -10.51 5.35 -0.11
CA ALA A 233 -11.15 5.64 -1.39
C ALA A 233 -12.54 4.98 -1.44
N ARG A 234 -13.50 5.56 -0.71
CA ARG A 234 -14.91 5.17 -0.74
C ARG A 234 -15.65 5.97 -1.81
#